data_AF-A0A931MR04-F1
#
_entry.id   AF-A0A931MR04-F1
#
_cell.length_a   1.000
_cell.length_b   1.000
_cell.length_c   1.000
_cell.angle_alpha   90.00
_cell.angle_beta   90.00
_cell.angle_gamma   90.00
#
_symmetry.space_group_name_H-M   'P 1'
#
loop_
_entity.id
_entity.type
_entity.pdbx_description
1 polymer ?
#
loop_
_entity_poly.entity_id
_entity_poly.type
_entity_poly.pdbx_seq_one_letter_code
_entity_poly.pdbx_strand_id
1 'polypeptide(L)'
;EDLAIWERFPPEDPLFVGSDGRRITRGTLQYRVRRMYRLAGIESERKRGALAHALRHTFATSLADSGATMVELQQLLGHRSLQTVQIYTSATNDAVRHAARHNPVYELLRDPE
;
A
#
# COMPACT_ATOMS: atom_id res chain seq x y z
N GLU A 1 -29.13 19.82 -4.65
CA GLU A 1 -29.19 18.65 -3.76
C GLU A 1 -27.77 18.17 -3.54
N ASP A 2 -27.29 18.20 -2.30
CA ASP A 2 -25.97 17.70 -1.93
C ASP A 2 -26.02 16.17 -1.82
N LEU A 3 -25.68 15.49 -2.92
CA LEU A 3 -25.48 14.04 -2.89
C LEU A 3 -24.28 13.72 -1.98
N ALA A 4 -24.38 12.64 -1.21
CA ALA A 4 -23.27 12.16 -0.40
C ALA A 4 -22.10 11.76 -1.32
N ILE A 5 -20.86 11.94 -0.86
CA ILE A 5 -19.65 11.65 -1.67
C ILE A 5 -19.67 10.23 -2.25
N TRP A 6 -20.22 9.27 -1.51
CA TRP A 6 -20.36 7.86 -1.90
C TRP A 6 -21.41 7.62 -2.99
N GLU A 7 -22.39 8.50 -3.12
CA GLU A 7 -23.40 8.47 -4.20
C GLU A 7 -22.81 9.04 -5.50
N ARG A 8 -21.81 9.92 -5.39
CA ARG A 8 -21.09 10.51 -6.52
C ARG A 8 -19.95 9.63 -7.05
N PHE A 9 -19.40 8.78 -6.20
CA PHE A 9 -18.31 7.85 -6.52
C PHE A 9 -18.66 6.44 -6.02
N PRO A 10 -19.46 5.68 -6.81
CA PRO A 10 -19.80 4.32 -6.46
C PRO A 10 -18.55 3.45 -6.21
N PRO A 11 -18.62 2.43 -5.34
CA PRO A 11 -17.46 1.60 -4.96
C PRO A 11 -16.71 0.93 -6.13
N GLU A 12 -17.38 0.76 -7.26
CA GLU A 12 -16.85 0.13 -8.48
C GLU A 12 -15.95 1.10 -9.28
N ASP A 13 -16.06 2.40 -9.00
CA ASP A 13 -15.30 3.42 -9.71
C ASP A 13 -13.80 3.30 -9.44
N PRO A 14 -12.97 3.58 -10.45
CA PRO A 14 -11.53 3.63 -10.25
C PRO A 14 -11.16 4.76 -9.28
N LEU A 15 -10.59 4.39 -8.12
CA LEU A 15 -10.00 5.37 -7.19
C LEU A 15 -8.94 6.26 -7.86
N PHE A 16 -8.20 5.73 -8.83
CA PHE A 16 -7.17 6.46 -9.56
C PHE A 16 -7.49 6.54 -11.05
N VAL A 17 -7.69 7.76 -11.52
CA VAL A 17 -7.96 8.08 -12.92
C VAL A 17 -6.85 8.92 -13.58
N GLY A 18 -6.78 8.83 -14.90
CA GLY A 18 -6.00 9.74 -15.75
C GLY A 18 -6.72 11.06 -15.99
N SER A 19 -6.08 11.96 -16.74
CA SER A 19 -6.69 13.22 -17.19
C SER A 19 -7.88 13.01 -18.13
N ASP A 20 -8.01 11.82 -18.70
CA ASP A 20 -9.12 11.38 -19.55
C ASP A 20 -10.28 10.78 -18.75
N GLY A 21 -10.22 10.78 -17.41
CA GLY A 21 -11.23 10.21 -16.52
C GLY A 21 -11.24 8.68 -16.47
N ARG A 22 -10.34 8.00 -17.19
CA ARG A 22 -10.27 6.53 -17.20
C ARG A 22 -9.33 6.00 -16.14
N ARG A 23 -9.54 4.75 -15.71
CA ARG A 23 -8.66 4.04 -14.78
C ARG A 23 -7.20 4.11 -15.25
N ILE A 24 -6.28 4.46 -14.35
CA ILE A 24 -4.85 4.47 -14.70
C ILE A 24 -4.36 3.07 -15.11
N THR A 25 -3.47 3.03 -16.09
CA THR A 25 -2.83 1.78 -16.52
C THR A 25 -1.64 1.43 -15.64
N ARG A 26 -1.23 0.16 -15.68
CA ARG A 26 0.03 -0.29 -15.04
C ARG A 26 1.24 0.53 -15.50
N GLY A 27 1.29 0.91 -16.78
CA GLY A 27 2.35 1.75 -17.34
C GLY A 27 2.37 3.15 -16.72
N THR A 28 1.19 3.75 -16.54
CA THR A 28 1.03 5.06 -15.87
C THR A 28 1.52 5.01 -14.43
N LEU A 29 1.15 3.96 -13.68
CA LEU A 29 1.63 3.75 -12.32
C LEU A 29 3.16 3.62 -12.27
N GLN A 30 3.74 2.78 -13.14
CA GLN A 30 5.20 2.62 -13.19
C GLN A 30 5.93 3.92 -13.54
N TYR A 31 5.40 4.69 -14.49
CA TYR A 31 5.96 5.98 -14.87
C TYR A 31 5.96 6.95 -13.68
N ARG A 32 4.83 7.07 -12.98
CA ARG A 32 4.71 7.94 -11.80
C ARG A 32 5.67 7.52 -10.69
N VAL A 33 5.74 6.23 -10.36
CA VAL A 33 6.68 5.73 -9.34
C VAL A 33 8.13 6.00 -9.74
N ARG A 34 8.52 5.73 -11.00
CA ARG A 34 9.88 6.03 -11.49
C ARG A 34 10.20 7.52 -11.39
N ARG A 35 9.24 8.40 -11.68
CA ARG A 35 9.41 9.85 -11.49
C ARG A 35 9.74 10.18 -10.03
N MET A 36 9.11 9.51 -9.06
CA MET A 36 9.42 9.72 -7.64
C MET A 36 10.85 9.28 -7.29
N TYR A 37 11.32 8.13 -7.80
CA TYR A 37 12.72 7.69 -7.61
C TYR A 37 13.72 8.73 -8.13
N ARG A 38 13.46 9.32 -9.31
CA ARG A 38 14.29 10.40 -9.86
C ARG A 38 14.27 11.66 -9.01
N LEU A 39 13.09 12.09 -8.57
CA LEU A 39 12.95 13.29 -7.73
C LEU A 39 13.63 13.11 -6.37
N ALA A 40 13.60 11.90 -5.82
CA ALA A 40 14.31 11.55 -4.58
C ALA A 40 15.82 11.32 -4.78
N GLY A 41 16.35 11.40 -6.00
CA GLY A 41 17.78 11.21 -6.27
C GLY A 41 18.30 9.76 -6.21
N ILE A 42 17.40 8.77 -6.11
CA ILE A 42 17.74 7.35 -5.88
C ILE A 42 17.43 6.45 -7.09
N GLU A 43 17.37 7.01 -8.30
CA GLU A 43 17.07 6.22 -9.51
C GLU A 43 18.12 5.13 -9.79
N SER A 44 19.38 5.35 -9.42
CA SER A 44 20.46 4.36 -9.54
C SER A 44 20.27 3.14 -8.63
N GLU A 45 19.58 3.30 -7.51
CA GLU A 45 19.30 2.22 -6.54
C GLU A 45 18.03 1.43 -6.90
N ARG A 46 17.30 1.89 -7.91
CA ARG A 46 16.02 1.30 -8.30
C ARG A 46 16.20 -0.10 -8.88
N LYS A 47 15.56 -1.08 -8.25
CA LYS A 47 15.46 -2.44 -8.79
C LYS A 47 14.80 -2.45 -10.19
N ARG A 48 15.32 -3.30 -11.08
CA ARG A 48 14.69 -3.55 -12.40
C ARG A 48 13.40 -4.34 -12.23
N GLY A 49 12.39 -4.05 -13.04
CA GLY A 49 11.08 -4.73 -12.99
C GLY A 49 9.95 -3.88 -12.40
N ALA A 50 8.98 -4.51 -11.76
CA ALA A 50 7.76 -3.86 -11.28
C ALA A 50 8.02 -3.02 -10.01
N LEU A 51 8.18 -1.71 -10.17
CA LEU A 51 8.55 -0.79 -9.09
C LEU A 51 7.62 -0.79 -7.87
N ALA A 52 6.31 -0.97 -8.10
CA ALA A 52 5.34 -1.10 -7.00
C ALA A 52 5.63 -2.32 -6.10
N HIS A 53 6.18 -3.41 -6.65
CA HIS A 53 6.56 -4.58 -5.85
C HIS A 53 7.82 -4.28 -5.02
N ALA A 54 8.77 -3.53 -5.56
CA ALA A 54 9.94 -3.10 -4.79
C ALA A 54 9.52 -2.29 -3.56
N LEU A 55 8.61 -1.32 -3.73
CA LEU A 55 8.04 -0.55 -2.62
C LEU A 55 7.30 -1.44 -1.61
N ARG A 56 6.53 -2.42 -2.09
CA ARG A 56 5.86 -3.39 -1.22
C ARG A 56 6.85 -4.25 -0.42
N HIS A 57 7.99 -4.64 -1.01
CA HIS A 57 9.04 -5.33 -0.27
C HIS A 57 9.66 -4.44 0.79
N THR A 58 9.95 -3.18 0.47
CA THR A 58 10.41 -2.19 1.45
C THR A 58 9.42 -2.06 2.61
N PHE A 59 8.12 -1.99 2.32
CA PHE A 59 7.07 -1.98 3.35
C PHE A 59 7.13 -3.25 4.23
N ALA A 60 7.22 -4.43 3.63
CA ALA A 60 7.30 -5.69 4.35
C ALA A 60 8.55 -5.80 5.23
N THR A 61 9.72 -5.46 4.70
CA THR A 61 10.99 -5.46 5.43
C THR A 61 10.94 -4.47 6.58
N SER A 62 10.51 -3.23 6.32
CA SER A 62 10.40 -2.20 7.36
C SER A 62 9.45 -2.60 8.49
N LEU A 63 8.37 -3.31 8.18
CA LEU A 63 7.42 -3.79 9.17
C LEU A 63 7.97 -4.99 9.96
N ALA A 64 8.75 -5.86 9.33
CA ALA A 64 9.47 -6.93 10.02
C ALA A 64 10.53 -6.34 10.98
N ASP A 65 11.27 -5.33 10.54
CA ASP A 65 12.29 -4.64 11.33
C ASP A 65 11.68 -3.90 12.54
N SER A 66 10.43 -3.42 12.43
CA SER A 66 9.67 -2.85 13.55
C SER A 66 9.03 -3.90 14.47
N GLY A 67 9.37 -5.18 14.30
CA GLY A 67 8.94 -6.27 15.17
C GLY A 67 7.58 -6.89 14.83
N ALA A 68 7.03 -6.67 13.63
CA ALA A 68 5.79 -7.31 13.25
C ALA A 68 5.96 -8.83 13.09
N THR A 69 4.94 -9.56 13.53
CA THR A 69 4.89 -11.00 13.41
C THR A 69 4.64 -11.44 11.96
N MET A 70 5.03 -12.67 11.62
CA MET A 70 4.77 -13.26 10.30
C MET A 70 3.27 -13.24 9.94
N VAL A 71 2.40 -13.43 10.93
CA VAL A 71 0.94 -13.41 10.73
C VAL A 71 0.46 -12.01 10.35
N GLU A 72 0.92 -10.97 11.07
CA GLU A 72 0.59 -9.57 10.74
C GLU A 72 1.12 -9.17 9.36
N LEU A 73 2.35 -9.57 9.02
CA LEU A 73 2.92 -9.37 7.69
C LEU A 73 2.06 -10.02 6.60
N GLN A 74 1.63 -11.28 6.79
CA GLN A 74 0.81 -11.97 5.81
C GLN A 74 -0.58 -11.34 5.63
N GLN A 75 -1.21 -10.92 6.72
CA GLN A 75 -2.51 -10.23 6.68
C GLN A 75 -2.40 -8.89 5.96
N LEU A 76 -1.40 -8.06 6.30
CA LEU A 76 -1.19 -6.75 5.67
C LEU A 76 -0.75 -6.83 4.21
N LEU A 77 -0.02 -7.89 3.85
CA LEU A 77 0.37 -8.14 2.46
C LEU A 77 -0.78 -8.79 1.67
N GLY A 78 -1.79 -9.38 2.30
CA GLY A 78 -2.96 -9.91 1.60
C GLY A 78 -2.70 -11.20 0.84
N HIS A 79 -1.77 -12.05 1.31
CA HIS A 79 -1.60 -13.40 0.75
C HIS A 79 -2.75 -14.31 1.21
N ARG A 80 -3.69 -14.56 0.29
CA ARG A 80 -4.89 -15.41 0.45
C ARG A 80 -4.63 -16.92 0.47
N SER A 81 -3.40 -17.43 0.56
CA SER A 81 -3.19 -18.88 0.73
C SER A 81 -3.31 -19.27 2.21
N LEU A 82 -4.50 -19.09 2.76
CA LEU A 82 -4.86 -19.52 4.11
C LEU A 82 -5.23 -21.00 4.10
N GLN A 83 -4.26 -21.89 3.92
CA GLN A 83 -4.45 -23.28 4.34
C GLN A 83 -4.21 -23.48 5.84
N THR A 84 -4.02 -22.41 6.63
CA THR A 84 -3.78 -22.53 8.08
C THR A 84 -4.25 -21.33 8.94
N VAL A 85 -5.20 -20.51 8.47
CA VAL A 85 -5.73 -19.37 9.27
C VAL A 85 -7.20 -19.59 9.60
N GLN A 86 -7.49 -20.75 10.19
CA GLN A 86 -8.73 -20.97 10.95
C GLN A 86 -8.52 -20.83 12.46
N ILE A 87 -7.26 -20.78 12.94
CA ILE A 87 -6.94 -20.79 14.38
C ILE A 87 -6.81 -19.37 14.98
N TYR A 88 -6.67 -18.30 14.18
CA TYR A 88 -6.45 -16.93 14.69
C TYR A 88 -7.43 -15.86 14.16
N THR A 89 -8.62 -16.26 13.71
CA THR A 89 -9.67 -15.38 13.13
C THR A 89 -10.36 -14.46 14.15
N SER A 90 -9.70 -14.15 15.27
CA SER A 90 -10.14 -13.13 16.24
C SER A 90 -9.09 -12.04 16.47
N ALA A 91 -8.03 -11.97 15.65
CA ALA A 91 -7.17 -10.80 15.60
C ALA A 91 -7.86 -9.70 14.78
N THR A 92 -8.56 -8.82 15.50
CA THR A 92 -9.38 -7.70 15.04
C THR A 92 -8.66 -6.79 14.03
N ASN A 93 -9.40 -6.08 13.18
CA ASN A 93 -8.89 -5.00 12.31
C ASN A 93 -7.93 -4.03 13.03
N ASP A 94 -8.06 -3.91 14.35
CA ASP A 94 -7.18 -3.14 15.21
C ASP A 94 -5.75 -3.67 15.28
N ALA A 95 -5.51 -4.99 15.26
CA ALA A 95 -4.17 -5.57 15.22
C ALA A 95 -3.48 -5.25 13.88
N VAL A 96 -4.21 -5.39 12.77
CA VAL A 96 -3.75 -5.02 11.43
C VAL A 96 -3.42 -3.52 11.36
N ARG A 97 -4.29 -2.67 11.91
CA ARG A 97 -4.09 -1.22 11.97
C ARG A 97 -2.93 -0.85 12.89
N HIS A 98 -2.77 -1.54 14.01
CA HIS A 98 -1.67 -1.37 14.95
C HIS A 98 -0.34 -1.69 14.28
N ALA A 99 -0.20 -2.87 13.68
CA ALA A 99 0.99 -3.26 12.93
C ALA A 99 1.31 -2.25 11.81
N ALA A 100 0.32 -1.82 11.02
CA ALA A 100 0.53 -0.81 9.98
C ALA A 100 1.05 0.53 10.52
N ARG A 101 0.58 0.98 11.71
CA ARG A 101 1.04 2.21 12.36
C ARG A 101 2.48 2.11 12.87
N HIS A 102 2.94 0.92 13.22
CA HIS A 102 4.33 0.72 13.66
C HIS A 102 5.34 0.77 12.49
N ASN A 103 4.86 0.84 11.25
CA ASN A 103 5.74 1.10 10.12
C ASN A 103 6.26 2.56 10.21
N PRO A 104 7.59 2.79 10.30
CA PRO A 104 8.17 4.13 10.36
C PRO A 104 7.76 5.07 9.22
N VAL A 105 7.41 4.52 8.05
CA VAL A 105 6.90 5.30 6.90
C VAL A 105 5.53 5.92 7.21
N TYR A 106 4.73 5.30 8.08
CA TYR A 106 3.41 5.80 8.45
C TYR A 106 3.50 7.07 9.31
N GLU A 107 4.55 7.19 10.13
CA GLU A 107 4.82 8.41 10.91
C GLU A 107 5.19 9.59 10.00
N LEU A 108 5.92 9.34 8.90
CA LEU A 108 6.22 10.37 7.88
C LEU A 108 4.97 10.93 7.18
N LEU A 109 3.85 10.22 7.20
CA LEU A 109 2.57 10.70 6.65
C LEU A 109 1.75 11.51 7.66
N ARG A 110 2.13 11.46 8.94
CA ARG A 110 1.40 12.08 10.04
C ARG A 110 1.88 13.50 10.36
N ASP A 111 3.16 13.78 10.15
CA ASP A 111 3.74 15.12 10.24
C ASP A 111 4.07 15.66 8.85
N PRO A 112 3.24 16.57 8.30
CA PRO A 112 3.48 17.18 7.00
C PRO A 112 4.40 18.41 7.05
N GLU A 113 5.22 18.57 8.10
CA GLU A 113 6.18 19.68 8.19
C GLU A 113 7.17 19.71 7.01
#